data_AF-A0A0N1FJN3-F1
#
_entry.id   AF-A0A0N1FJN3-F1
#
_cell.length_a   1.000
_cell.length_b   1.000
_cell.length_c   1.000
_cell.angle_alpha   90.00
_cell.angle_beta   90.00
_cell.angle_gamma   90.00
#
_symmetry.space_group_name_H-M   'P 1'
#
loop_
_entity.id
_entity.type
_entity.pdbx_description
1 polymer ?
#
loop_
_entity_poly.entity_id
_entity_poly.type
_entity_poly.pdbx_seq_one_letter_code
_entity_poly.pdbx_strand_id
1 'polypeptide(L)'
;MHRIATWAEKAGCLHKVVVIHIDLGEESEWPGVRELAQRQAERYGLRFHVLRAEGGLLGLVEKRGMWPDAARRLCTATLKRDVANKLLRQIAAELGLDEQAIILNCMGIRAAESPARSKNSGNY
;
A
#
# COMPACT_ATOMS: atom_id res chain seq x y z
N MET A 1 -1.18 10.86 -4.35
CA MET A 1 -2.19 10.34 -5.30
C MET A 1 -2.31 11.22 -6.54
N HIS A 2 -2.70 12.51 -6.41
CA HIS A 2 -2.86 13.44 -7.54
C HIS A 2 -1.77 13.34 -8.62
N ARG A 3 -0.49 13.53 -8.27
CA ARG A 3 0.63 13.48 -9.22
C ARG A 3 0.68 12.18 -10.03
N ILE A 4 0.50 11.04 -9.36
CA ILE A 4 0.53 9.72 -10.01
C ILE A 4 -0.64 9.56 -10.97
N ALA A 5 -1.86 9.93 -10.54
CA ALA A 5 -3.04 9.87 -11.39
C ALA A 5 -2.86 10.75 -12.64
N THR A 6 -2.43 12.00 -12.47
CA THR A 6 -2.20 12.93 -13.59
C THR A 6 -1.11 12.45 -14.53
N TRP A 7 0.00 11.91 -14.02
CA TRP A 7 1.06 11.39 -14.88
C TRP A 7 0.64 10.13 -15.63
N ALA A 8 -0.06 9.21 -14.97
CA ALA A 8 -0.54 7.99 -15.60
C ALA A 8 -1.63 8.26 -16.65
N GLU A 9 -2.52 9.23 -16.39
CA GLU A 9 -3.51 9.70 -17.35
C GLU A 9 -2.84 10.30 -18.59
N LYS A 10 -1.87 11.21 -18.40
CA LYS A 10 -1.09 11.77 -19.53
C LYS A 10 -0.33 10.70 -20.32
N ALA A 11 0.12 9.65 -19.66
CA ALA A 11 0.80 8.52 -20.30
C ALA A 11 -0.16 7.45 -20.87
N GLY A 12 -1.48 7.63 -20.76
CA GLY A 12 -2.48 6.66 -21.24
C GLY A 12 -2.50 5.34 -20.47
N CYS A 13 -1.91 5.29 -19.27
CA CYS A 13 -1.74 4.07 -18.47
C CYS A 13 -2.49 4.08 -17.14
N LEU A 14 -3.47 4.98 -16.96
CA LEU A 14 -4.27 5.10 -15.73
C LEU A 14 -4.90 3.76 -15.30
N HIS A 15 -5.32 2.92 -16.26
CA HIS A 15 -5.86 1.58 -16.03
C HIS A 15 -4.90 0.61 -15.32
N LYS A 16 -3.60 0.90 -15.32
CA LYS A 16 -2.56 0.13 -14.61
C LYS A 16 -2.34 0.62 -13.17
N VAL A 17 -2.92 1.76 -12.81
CA VAL A 17 -2.78 2.34 -11.46
C VAL A 17 -3.86 1.78 -10.55
N VAL A 18 -3.42 1.18 -9.45
CA VAL A 18 -4.30 0.69 -8.39
C VAL A 18 -3.93 1.30 -7.04
N VAL A 19 -4.94 1.49 -6.19
CA VAL A 19 -4.77 1.93 -4.81
C VAL A 19 -5.06 0.74 -3.91
N ILE A 20 -4.13 0.45 -3.00
CA ILE A 20 -4.26 -0.65 -2.03
C ILE A 20 -4.31 -0.05 -0.63
N HIS A 21 -5.42 -0.23 0.07
CA HIS A 21 -5.53 -0.02 1.52
C HIS A 21 -5.26 -1.34 2.23
N ILE A 22 -4.29 -1.36 3.13
CA ILE A 22 -4.04 -2.52 3.99
C ILE A 22 -4.77 -2.28 5.30
N ASP A 23 -5.90 -2.97 5.45
CA ASP A 23 -6.75 -2.95 6.63
C ASP A 23 -6.12 -3.80 7.74
N LEU A 24 -5.77 -3.15 8.86
CA LEU A 24 -5.21 -3.81 10.05
C LEU A 24 -6.27 -4.32 11.03
N GLY A 25 -7.55 -4.08 10.76
CA GLY A 25 -8.69 -4.42 11.62
C GLY A 25 -9.22 -3.22 12.40
N GLU A 26 -10.51 -3.27 12.75
CA GLU A 26 -11.20 -2.21 13.48
C GLU A 26 -10.58 -1.92 14.85
N GLU A 27 -9.97 -2.92 15.51
CA GLU A 27 -9.30 -2.71 16.79
C GLU A 27 -7.96 -1.96 16.64
N SER A 28 -7.45 -1.83 15.41
CA SER A 28 -6.12 -1.29 15.09
C SER A 28 -6.14 -0.07 14.17
N GLU A 29 -7.29 0.28 13.60
CA GLU A 29 -7.47 1.43 12.72
C GLU A 29 -8.36 2.50 13.33
N TRP A 30 -8.10 3.75 12.95
CA TRP A 30 -8.98 4.85 13.33
C TRP A 30 -10.28 4.80 12.50
N PRO A 31 -11.44 5.09 13.11
CA PRO A 31 -12.70 5.20 12.38
C PRO A 31 -12.58 6.18 11.20
N GLY A 32 -13.09 5.80 10.03
CA GLY A 32 -13.14 6.68 8.86
C GLY A 32 -11.92 6.62 7.93
N VAL A 33 -10.83 5.94 8.31
CA VAL A 33 -9.58 5.92 7.51
C VAL A 33 -9.78 5.21 6.17
N ARG A 34 -10.43 4.05 6.18
CA ARG A 34 -10.74 3.29 4.95
C ARG A 34 -11.63 4.10 4.02
N GLU A 35 -12.69 4.71 4.55
CA GLU A 35 -13.65 5.50 3.79
C GLU A 35 -12.98 6.73 3.19
N LEU A 36 -12.09 7.37 3.94
CA LEU A 36 -11.30 8.49 3.43
C LEU A 36 -10.40 8.06 2.28
N ALA A 37 -9.67 6.94 2.43
CA ALA A 37 -8.79 6.41 1.39
C ALA A 37 -9.58 6.04 0.11
N GLN A 38 -10.75 5.42 0.27
CA GLN A 38 -11.65 5.07 -0.83
C GLN A 38 -12.13 6.33 -1.57
N ARG A 39 -12.66 7.34 -0.87
CA ARG A 39 -13.10 8.61 -1.49
C ARG A 39 -11.97 9.31 -2.26
N GLN A 40 -10.73 9.21 -1.76
CA GLN A 40 -9.57 9.76 -2.46
C GLN A 40 -9.28 9.01 -3.76
N ALA A 41 -9.36 7.68 -3.78
CA ALA A 41 -9.18 6.88 -4.99
C ALA A 41 -10.29 7.13 -6.01
N GLU A 42 -11.54 7.15 -5.56
CA GLU A 42 -12.74 7.40 -6.39
C GLU A 42 -12.68 8.77 -7.08
N ARG A 43 -12.17 9.81 -6.40
CA ARG A 43 -11.97 11.14 -6.99
C ARG A 43 -11.11 11.11 -8.26
N TYR A 44 -10.22 10.14 -8.40
CA TYR A 44 -9.35 9.97 -9.56
C TYR A 44 -9.75 8.78 -10.45
N GLY A 45 -10.90 8.14 -10.20
CA GLY A 45 -11.35 6.97 -10.96
C GLY A 45 -10.43 5.75 -10.82
N LEU A 46 -9.66 5.65 -9.72
CA LEU A 46 -8.68 4.57 -9.53
C LEU A 46 -9.34 3.34 -8.89
N ARG A 47 -8.93 2.14 -9.35
CA ARG A 47 -9.32 0.86 -8.72
C ARG A 47 -8.81 0.84 -7.28
N PHE A 48 -9.72 0.68 -6.31
CA PHE A 48 -9.41 0.64 -4.88
C PHE A 48 -9.58 -0.77 -4.34
N HIS A 49 -8.53 -1.30 -3.72
CA HIS A 49 -8.51 -2.62 -3.10
C HIS A 49 -8.30 -2.50 -1.60
N VAL A 50 -9.09 -3.22 -0.82
CA VAL A 50 -8.90 -3.39 0.62
C VAL A 50 -8.40 -4.80 0.87
N LEU A 51 -7.25 -4.91 1.51
CA LEU A 51 -6.66 -6.20 1.84
C LEU A 51 -6.41 -6.29 3.34
N ARG A 52 -6.69 -7.45 3.94
CA ARG A 52 -6.46 -7.71 5.35
C ARG A 52 -5.68 -8.99 5.53
N ALA A 53 -4.66 -8.95 6.40
CA ALA A 53 -4.01 -10.17 6.87
C ALA A 53 -4.88 -10.84 7.94
N GLU A 54 -4.93 -12.17 7.91
CA GLU A 54 -5.58 -12.95 8.96
C GLU A 54 -4.96 -12.63 10.33
N GLY A 55 -5.80 -12.46 11.34
CA GLY A 55 -5.38 -12.08 12.70
C GLY A 55 -4.95 -10.62 12.88
N GLY A 56 -4.72 -9.85 11.81
CA GLY A 56 -4.36 -8.43 11.91
C GLY A 56 -3.13 -8.15 12.77
N LEU A 57 -3.07 -6.96 13.37
CA LEU A 57 -1.96 -6.57 14.24
C LEU A 57 -1.95 -7.36 15.56
N LEU A 58 -3.11 -7.48 16.22
CA LEU A 58 -3.20 -8.11 17.54
C LEU A 58 -2.93 -9.62 17.47
N GLY A 59 -3.47 -10.32 16.47
CA GLY A 59 -3.16 -11.74 16.26
C GLY A 59 -1.69 -11.99 15.93
N LEU A 60 -1.01 -11.05 15.27
CA LEU A 60 0.45 -11.12 15.09
C LEU A 60 1.18 -11.03 16.44
N VAL A 61 0.73 -10.13 17.32
CA VAL A 61 1.30 -9.94 18.67
C VAL A 61 1.07 -11.17 19.53
N GLU A 62 -0.16 -11.70 19.56
CA GLU A 62 -0.52 -12.91 20.32
C GLU A 62 0.31 -14.11 19.86
N LYS A 63 0.37 -14.35 18.55
CA LYS A 63 1.14 -15.47 17.98
C LYS A 63 2.64 -15.39 18.30
N ARG A 64 3.18 -14.17 18.42
CA ARG A 64 4.62 -13.95 18.63
C ARG A 64 5.00 -13.72 20.08
N GLY A 65 4.05 -13.38 20.94
CA GLY A 65 4.31 -12.95 22.32
C GLY A 65 5.10 -11.65 22.43
N MET A 66 5.12 -10.81 21.38
CA MET A 66 5.87 -9.54 21.37
C MET A 66 5.28 -8.52 20.40
N TRP A 67 5.42 -7.24 20.74
CA TRP A 67 5.03 -6.13 19.88
C TRP A 67 6.01 -5.95 18.70
N PRO A 68 5.54 -5.50 17.51
CA PRO A 68 6.42 -5.25 16.38
C PRO A 68 7.39 -4.10 16.64
N ASP A 69 8.61 -4.24 16.14
CA ASP A 69 9.61 -3.17 16.16
C ASP A 69 10.04 -2.77 14.73
N ALA A 70 10.61 -1.57 14.64
CA ALA A 70 11.03 -0.98 13.38
C ALA A 70 12.26 -1.66 12.76
N ALA A 71 13.11 -2.36 13.53
CA ALA A 71 14.29 -3.04 13.00
C ALA A 71 13.90 -4.35 12.31
N ARG A 72 13.00 -5.14 12.92
CA ARG A 72 12.54 -6.42 12.36
C ARG A 72 11.45 -6.25 11.31
N ARG A 73 10.69 -5.15 11.35
CA ARG A 73 9.65 -4.79 10.35
C ARG A 73 8.63 -5.88 10.08
N LEU A 74 8.35 -6.74 11.06
CA LEU A 74 7.49 -7.91 10.91
C LEU A 74 6.07 -7.52 10.48
N CYS A 75 5.50 -6.46 11.09
CA CYS A 75 4.19 -5.95 10.69
C CYS A 75 4.17 -5.45 9.23
N THR A 76 5.29 -4.90 8.74
CA THR A 76 5.37 -4.44 7.33
C THR A 76 5.48 -5.62 6.38
N ALA A 77 6.24 -6.65 6.74
CA ALA A 77 6.39 -7.83 5.90
C ALA A 77 5.08 -8.62 5.84
N THR A 78 4.63 -9.12 6.99
CA THR A 78 3.53 -10.07 7.07
C THR A 78 2.18 -9.43 6.82
N LEU A 79 1.89 -8.29 7.47
CA LEU A 79 0.53 -7.71 7.40
C LEU A 79 0.29 -6.90 6.13
N LYS A 80 1.37 -6.35 5.54
CA LYS A 80 1.26 -5.39 4.42
C LYS A 80 1.80 -5.95 3.13
N ARG A 81 3.11 -6.22 3.08
CA ARG A 81 3.80 -6.59 1.83
C ARG A 81 3.32 -7.93 1.28
N ASP A 82 3.29 -8.97 2.13
CA ASP A 82 3.00 -10.34 1.67
C ASP A 82 1.54 -10.46 1.21
N VAL A 83 0.63 -9.75 1.88
CA VAL A 83 -0.78 -9.66 1.48
C VAL A 83 -0.91 -8.93 0.13
N ALA A 84 -0.27 -7.76 -0.01
CA ALA A 84 -0.30 -7.00 -1.26
C ALA A 84 0.31 -7.76 -2.46
N ASN A 85 1.38 -8.51 -2.23
CA ASN A 85 2.08 -9.26 -3.28
C ASN A 85 1.17 -10.27 -3.99
N LYS A 86 0.19 -10.87 -3.30
CA LYS A 86 -0.77 -11.80 -3.91
C LYS A 86 -1.65 -11.07 -4.94
N LEU A 87 -2.22 -9.93 -4.54
CA LEU A 87 -3.03 -9.09 -5.42
C LEU A 87 -2.21 -8.56 -6.60
N LEU A 88 -0.99 -8.08 -6.35
CA LEU A 88 -0.14 -7.53 -7.40
C LEU A 88 0.21 -8.58 -8.47
N ARG A 89 0.44 -9.83 -8.08
CA ARG A 89 0.64 -10.95 -9.02
C ARG A 89 -0.61 -11.21 -9.87
N GLN A 90 -1.79 -11.17 -9.25
CA GLN A 90 -3.06 -11.32 -9.96
C GLN A 90 -3.25 -10.19 -10.98
N ILE A 91 -3.04 -8.93 -10.57
CA ILE A 91 -3.18 -7.77 -11.46
C ILE A 91 -2.18 -7.82 -12.62
N ALA A 92 -0.93 -8.23 -12.37
CA ALA A 92 0.06 -8.39 -13.42
C ALA A 92 -0.41 -9.41 -14.48
N ALA A 93 -0.95 -10.55 -14.03
CA ALA A 93 -1.53 -11.55 -14.92
C ALA A 93 -2.77 -11.04 -15.68
N GLU A 94 -3.70 -10.34 -15.00
CA GLU A 94 -4.88 -9.71 -15.63
C GLU A 94 -4.48 -8.72 -16.75
N LEU A 95 -3.36 -8.02 -16.58
CA LEU A 95 -2.82 -7.08 -17.55
C LEU A 95 -1.97 -7.75 -18.65
N GLY A 96 -1.80 -9.06 -18.62
CA GLY A 96 -0.96 -9.80 -19.57
C GLY A 96 0.53 -9.45 -19.46
N LEU A 97 0.99 -9.01 -18.28
CA LEU A 97 2.39 -8.69 -18.03
C LEU A 97 3.16 -9.97 -17.66
N ASP A 98 4.38 -10.09 -18.17
CA ASP A 98 5.24 -11.24 -17.92
C ASP A 98 6.08 -11.08 -16.63
N GLU A 99 7.00 -12.02 -16.39
CA GLU A 99 7.86 -12.05 -15.22
C GLU A 99 8.85 -10.87 -15.12
N GLN A 100 9.03 -10.09 -16.20
CA GLN A 100 9.87 -8.89 -16.22
C GLN A 100 9.09 -7.62 -15.84
N ALA A 101 7.80 -7.74 -15.51
CA ALA A 101 6.97 -6.61 -15.11
C ALA A 101 7.55 -5.87 -13.89
N ILE A 102 7.78 -4.57 -14.05
CA ILE A 102 8.23 -3.71 -12.96
C ILE A 102 7.00 -3.13 -12.24
N ILE A 103 6.84 -3.49 -10.97
CA ILE A 103 5.81 -2.92 -10.11
C ILE A 103 6.39 -1.72 -9.36
N LEU A 104 5.85 -0.53 -9.65
CA LEU A 104 6.22 0.70 -8.95
C LEU A 104 5.30 0.95 -7.75
N ASN A 105 5.84 0.81 -6.54
CA ASN A 105 5.12 1.20 -5.32
C ASN A 105 5.29 2.70 -5.04
N CYS A 106 4.21 3.46 -5.21
CA CYS A 106 4.18 4.89 -4.95
C CYS A 106 3.64 5.19 -3.55
N MET A 107 4.50 5.67 -2.65
CA MET A 107 4.11 6.04 -1.27
C MET A 107 4.17 7.55 -1.06
N GLY A 108 3.28 8.08 -0.22
CA GLY A 108 3.19 9.51 0.14
C GLY A 108 4.16 9.98 1.23
N ILE A 109 5.32 9.33 1.35
CA ILE A 109 6.35 9.64 2.36
C ILE A 109 6.98 11.01 2.05
N ARG A 110 7.14 11.85 3.06
CA ARG A 110 7.74 13.19 2.90
C ARG A 110 9.03 13.32 3.70
N ALA A 111 10.00 14.06 3.14
CA ALA A 111 11.29 14.34 3.77
C ALA A 111 11.13 14.91 5.19
N ALA A 112 10.14 15.78 5.38
CA ALA A 112 9.85 16.45 6.64
C ALA A 112 9.30 15.52 7.74
N GLU A 113 8.95 14.27 7.44
CA GLU A 113 8.38 13.34 8.43
C GLU A 113 9.43 12.76 9.38
N SER A 114 10.69 12.62 8.95
CA SER A 114 11.82 12.26 9.84
C SER A 114 13.19 12.38 9.16
N PRO A 115 14.30 12.40 9.91
CA PRO A 115 15.66 12.33 9.34
C PRO A 115 15.94 11.07 8.51
N ALA A 116 15.22 9.96 8.77
CA ALA A 116 15.31 8.77 7.95
C ALA A 116 14.52 8.91 6.64
N ARG A 117 13.39 9.65 6.66
CA ARG A 117 12.59 9.90 5.45
C ARG A 117 13.23 10.91 4.51
N SER A 118 13.98 11.89 5.02
CA SER A 118 14.74 12.83 4.18
C SER A 118 15.80 12.14 3.30
N LYS A 119 16.30 10.98 3.71
CA LYS A 119 17.20 10.14 2.91
C LYS A 119 16.48 9.35 1.81
N ASN A 120 15.18 9.07 2.00
CA ASN A 120 14.35 8.32 1.06
C ASN A 120 13.58 9.23 0.08
N SER A 121 13.45 10.52 0.38
CA SER A 121 13.03 11.53 -0.57
C SER A 121 14.18 11.82 -1.52
N GLY A 122 14.42 10.90 -2.46
CA GLY A 122 15.24 11.22 -3.62
C GLY A 122 14.70 12.49 -4.26
N ASN A 123 15.60 13.44 -4.54
CA ASN A 123 15.31 14.70 -5.22
C ASN A 123 14.52 14.39 -6.50
N TYR A 124 13.22 14.76 -6.50
CA TYR A 124 12.42 14.90 -7.71
C TYR A 124 12.43 16.37 -8.11
#